data_AF-A0A075SJP9-F1
#
_entry.id   AF-A0A075SJP9-F1
#
_cell.length_a   1.000
_cell.length_b   1.000
_cell.length_c   1.000
_cell.angle_alpha   90.00
_cell.angle_beta   90.00
_cell.angle_gamma   90.00
#
_symmetry.space_group_name_H-M   'P 1'
#
loop_
_entity.id
_entity.type
_entity.pdbx_description
1 polymer ?
#
loop_
_entity_poly.entity_id
_entity_poly.type
_entity_poly.pdbx_seq_one_letter_code
_entity_poly.pdbx_strand_id
1 'polypeptide(L)'
;MTPVHFLLQALASYIAIAAFLIVLNVQRKMLVPGGLLGMLVWLIYLLLLEPTNVLIATFFAAIIGSCVSQIMSIWLKTPSVIFSLAILAPLVPGYRAYMTTTYFVSGDHAQALTNITTVLTLALVIPIGMASGTILLRLYKVLRTGKKTA
;
A
#
# COMPACT_ATOMS: atom_id res chain seq x y z
N MET A 1 -0.42 -3.64 -20.37
CA MET A 1 -1.52 -2.62 -20.28
C MET A 1 -1.35 -1.52 -21.34
N THR A 2 -2.43 -0.85 -21.81
CA THR A 2 -2.29 0.34 -22.68
C THR A 2 -1.94 1.59 -21.86
N PRO A 3 -1.27 2.62 -22.45
CA PRO A 3 -0.92 3.85 -21.73
C PRO A 3 -2.13 4.57 -21.14
N VAL A 4 -3.28 4.52 -21.83
CA VAL A 4 -4.53 5.14 -21.39
C VAL A 4 -5.06 4.48 -20.12
N HIS A 5 -5.04 3.13 -20.05
CA HIS A 5 -5.45 2.42 -18.83
C HIS A 5 -4.57 2.74 -17.63
N PHE A 6 -3.25 2.88 -17.85
CA PHE A 6 -2.31 3.24 -16.79
C PHE A 6 -2.61 4.63 -16.20
N LEU A 7 -2.85 5.62 -17.07
CA LEU A 7 -3.21 6.98 -16.64
C LEU A 7 -4.55 7.03 -15.90
N LEU A 8 -5.54 6.27 -16.39
CA LEU A 8 -6.84 6.17 -15.72
C LEU A 8 -6.71 5.55 -14.33
N GLN A 9 -5.90 4.49 -14.18
CA GLN A 9 -5.67 3.86 -12.88
C GLN A 9 -4.88 4.78 -11.93
N ALA A 10 -3.94 5.58 -12.44
CA ALA A 10 -3.25 6.60 -11.64
C ALA A 10 -4.24 7.63 -11.08
N LEU A 11 -5.07 8.21 -11.94
CA LEU A 11 -6.05 9.23 -11.52
C LEU A 11 -7.13 8.64 -10.60
N ALA A 12 -7.66 7.47 -10.94
CA ALA A 12 -8.68 6.80 -10.14
C ALA A 12 -8.16 6.41 -8.74
N SER A 13 -6.94 5.86 -8.66
CA SER A 13 -6.33 5.53 -7.37
C SER A 13 -6.06 6.79 -6.53
N TYR A 14 -5.58 7.88 -7.14
CA TYR A 14 -5.42 9.16 -6.43
C TYR A 14 -6.74 9.64 -5.81
N ILE A 15 -7.81 9.69 -6.60
CA ILE A 15 -9.13 10.15 -6.13
C ILE A 15 -9.68 9.22 -5.04
N ALA A 16 -9.60 7.90 -5.25
CA ALA A 16 -10.08 6.92 -4.29
C ALA A 16 -9.36 7.03 -2.93
N ILE A 17 -8.04 7.23 -2.95
CA ILE A 17 -7.23 7.31 -1.73
C ILE A 17 -7.43 8.66 -1.04
N ALA A 18 -7.54 9.75 -1.80
CA ALA A 18 -7.90 11.05 -1.23
C ALA A 18 -9.27 11.00 -0.55
N ALA A 19 -10.26 10.37 -1.17
CA ALA A 19 -11.58 10.14 -0.58
C ALA A 19 -11.51 9.26 0.68
N PHE A 20 -10.73 8.18 0.65
CA PHE A 20 -10.50 7.32 1.81
C PHE A 20 -9.90 8.11 2.99
N LEU A 21 -8.92 8.98 2.74
CA LEU A 21 -8.33 9.83 3.79
C LEU A 21 -9.34 10.87 4.33
N ILE A 22 -10.25 11.38 3.50
CA ILE A 22 -11.36 12.24 3.96
C ILE A 22 -12.28 11.48 4.91
N VAL A 23 -12.66 10.24 4.56
CA VAL A 23 -13.51 9.38 5.40
C VAL A 23 -12.83 9.09 6.75
N LEU A 24 -11.51 8.92 6.75
CA LEU A 24 -10.71 8.75 7.97
C LEU A 24 -10.43 10.06 8.72
N ASN A 25 -11.05 11.18 8.32
CA ASN A 25 -10.93 12.49 8.94
C ASN A 25 -9.47 12.98 9.06
N VAL A 26 -8.66 12.70 8.03
CA VAL A 26 -7.27 13.17 7.95
C VAL A 26 -7.24 14.69 7.71
N GLN A 27 -6.24 15.36 8.28
CA GLN A 27 -6.03 16.80 8.12
C GLN A 27 -6.00 17.20 6.63
N ARG A 28 -6.78 18.23 6.24
CA ARG A 28 -6.93 18.66 4.84
C ARG A 28 -5.61 18.87 4.10
N LYS A 29 -4.61 19.45 4.77
CA LYS A 29 -3.26 19.67 4.22
C LYS A 29 -2.53 18.37 3.82
N MET A 30 -2.92 17.24 4.40
CA MET A 30 -2.30 15.93 4.14
C MET A 30 -3.03 15.11 3.07
N LEU A 31 -4.20 15.54 2.59
CA LEU A 31 -4.98 14.79 1.60
C LEU A 31 -4.23 14.67 0.26
N VAL A 32 -3.65 15.78 -0.22
CA VAL A 32 -2.87 15.80 -1.47
C VAL A 32 -1.62 14.92 -1.36
N PRO A 33 -0.70 15.12 -0.39
CA PRO A 33 0.50 14.30 -0.29
C PRO A 33 0.18 12.83 0.03
N GLY A 34 -0.85 12.56 0.83
CA GLY A 34 -1.31 11.20 1.10
C GLY A 34 -1.88 10.51 -0.15
N GLY A 35 -2.75 11.19 -0.89
CA GLY A 35 -3.30 10.67 -2.15
C GLY A 35 -2.21 10.40 -3.20
N LEU A 36 -1.23 11.29 -3.34
CA LEU A 36 -0.10 11.08 -4.26
C LEU A 36 0.77 9.89 -3.84
N LEU A 37 1.02 9.71 -2.54
CA LEU A 37 1.76 8.56 -2.04
C LEU A 37 1.00 7.26 -2.31
N GLY A 38 -0.30 7.23 -2.04
CA GLY A 38 -1.12 6.05 -2.31
C GLY A 38 -1.19 5.71 -3.80
N MET A 39 -1.33 6.71 -4.67
CA MET A 39 -1.25 6.56 -6.12
C MET A 39 0.10 5.96 -6.52
N LEU A 40 1.21 6.50 -6.00
CA LEU A 40 2.55 5.99 -6.27
C LEU A 40 2.66 4.50 -5.88
N VAL A 41 2.17 4.12 -4.71
CA VAL A 41 2.19 2.72 -4.26
C VAL A 41 1.35 1.82 -5.14
N TRP A 42 0.17 2.28 -5.59
CA TRP A 42 -0.65 1.55 -6.55
C TRP A 42 0.08 1.35 -7.89
N LEU A 43 0.74 2.38 -8.40
CA LEU A 43 1.51 2.28 -9.64
C LEU A 43 2.69 1.32 -9.51
N ILE A 44 3.41 1.33 -8.38
CA ILE A 44 4.46 0.35 -8.10
C ILE A 44 3.86 -1.07 -8.09
N TYR A 45 2.74 -1.26 -7.41
CA TYR A 45 2.05 -2.55 -7.40
C TYR A 45 1.73 -3.03 -8.82
N LEU A 46 1.17 -2.18 -9.68
CA LEU A 46 0.84 -2.53 -11.07
C LEU A 46 2.07 -2.92 -11.89
N LEU A 47 3.17 -2.15 -11.76
CA LEU A 47 4.41 -2.42 -12.47
C LEU A 47 5.04 -3.76 -12.07
N LEU A 48 4.87 -4.17 -10.80
CA LEU A 48 5.37 -5.45 -10.31
C LEU A 48 4.38 -6.59 -10.56
N LEU A 49 3.10 -6.30 -10.80
CA LEU A 49 2.05 -7.32 -10.92
C LEU A 49 2.24 -8.19 -12.17
N GLU A 50 2.46 -7.59 -13.34
CA GLU A 50 2.67 -8.32 -14.60
C GLU A 50 3.89 -9.27 -14.57
N PRO A 51 5.11 -8.84 -14.14
CA PRO A 51 6.29 -9.69 -14.16
C PRO A 51 6.37 -10.71 -13.01
N THR A 52 5.55 -10.57 -11.96
CA THR A 52 5.64 -11.44 -10.77
C THR A 52 4.30 -12.09 -10.42
N ASN A 53 3.72 -11.75 -9.27
CA ASN A 53 2.40 -12.17 -8.84
C ASN A 53 1.87 -11.19 -7.78
N VAL A 54 0.60 -11.34 -7.39
CA VAL A 54 -0.09 -10.47 -6.43
C VAL A 54 0.65 -10.38 -5.09
N LEU A 55 1.26 -11.48 -4.63
CA LEU A 55 1.94 -11.56 -3.35
C LEU A 55 3.24 -10.74 -3.36
N ILE A 56 4.09 -11.00 -4.35
CA ILE A 56 5.40 -10.34 -4.52
C ILE A 56 5.19 -8.85 -4.81
N ALA A 57 4.26 -8.51 -5.71
CA ALA A 57 3.94 -7.12 -6.04
C ALA A 57 3.47 -6.34 -4.80
N THR A 58 2.55 -6.92 -4.02
CA THR A 58 2.05 -6.31 -2.77
C THR A 58 3.17 -6.15 -1.74
N PHE A 59 4.02 -7.17 -1.57
CA PHE A 59 5.12 -7.14 -0.60
C PHE A 59 6.12 -6.01 -0.88
N PHE A 60 6.60 -5.90 -2.12
CA PHE A 60 7.56 -4.85 -2.49
C PHE A 60 6.92 -3.46 -2.53
N ALA A 61 5.67 -3.35 -2.97
CA ALA A 61 4.93 -2.09 -2.89
C ALA A 61 4.77 -1.62 -1.43
N ALA A 62 4.50 -2.55 -0.50
CA ALA A 62 4.44 -2.26 0.93
C ALA A 62 5.79 -1.81 1.51
N ILE A 63 6.90 -2.44 1.12
CA ILE A 63 8.27 -2.04 1.52
C ILE A 63 8.56 -0.61 1.05
N ILE A 64 8.40 -0.34 -0.25
CA ILE A 64 8.73 0.96 -0.84
C ILE A 64 7.79 2.03 -0.28
N GLY A 65 6.49 1.75 -0.22
CA GLY A 65 5.49 2.63 0.36
C GLY A 65 5.79 2.99 1.81
N SER A 66 6.21 2.02 2.63
CA SER A 66 6.59 2.25 4.04
C SER A 66 7.84 3.13 4.17
N CYS A 67 8.86 2.90 3.32
CA CYS A 67 10.03 3.77 3.27
C CYS A 67 9.64 5.22 2.95
N VAL A 68 8.87 5.43 1.87
CA VAL A 68 8.47 6.78 1.43
C VAL A 68 7.54 7.44 2.45
N SER A 69 6.59 6.69 3.01
CA SER A 69 5.70 7.13 4.11
C SER A 69 6.50 7.74 5.27
N GLN A 70 7.57 7.06 5.70
CA GLN A 70 8.39 7.49 6.82
C GLN A 70 9.29 8.70 6.48
N ILE A 71 9.74 8.82 5.23
CA ILE A 71 10.46 10.01 4.76
C ILE A 71 9.50 11.22 4.74
N MET A 72 8.32 11.04 4.15
CA MET A 72 7.31 12.09 4.04
C MET A 72 6.81 12.56 5.40
N SER A 73 6.62 11.66 6.37
CA SER A 73 6.19 12.01 7.72
C SER A 73 7.18 12.94 8.44
N ILE A 74 8.48 12.71 8.21
CA ILE A 74 9.55 13.56 8.76
C ILE A 74 9.55 14.92 8.05
N TRP A 75 9.46 14.93 6.72
CA TRP A 75 9.55 16.16 5.94
C TRP A 75 8.34 17.08 6.16
N LEU A 76 7.14 16.50 6.20
CA LEU A 76 5.88 17.22 6.40
C LEU A 76 5.52 17.38 7.88
N LYS A 77 6.38 16.94 8.81
CA LYS A 77 6.21 17.05 10.27
C LYS A 77 4.83 16.58 10.73
N THR A 78 4.44 15.39 10.29
CA THR A 78 3.14 14.79 10.61
C THR A 78 3.29 13.33 11.04
N PRO A 79 2.33 12.77 11.81
CA PRO A 79 2.38 11.37 12.20
C PRO A 79 2.46 10.44 10.98
N SER A 80 3.38 9.47 11.02
CA SER A 80 3.57 8.50 9.93
C SER A 80 2.33 7.65 9.65
N VAL A 81 1.45 7.51 10.64
CA VAL A 81 0.18 6.78 10.53
C VAL A 81 -0.67 7.31 9.36
N ILE A 82 -0.67 8.62 9.10
CA ILE A 82 -1.45 9.21 8.00
C ILE A 82 -1.00 8.64 6.65
N PHE A 83 0.31 8.56 6.43
CA PHE A 83 0.89 8.03 5.19
C PHE A 83 0.80 6.50 5.13
N SER A 84 0.92 5.82 6.28
CA SER A 84 0.68 4.37 6.36
C SER A 84 -0.76 3.99 5.97
N LEU A 85 -1.76 4.79 6.35
CA LEU A 85 -3.15 4.58 5.92
C LEU A 85 -3.31 4.77 4.41
N ALA A 86 -2.63 5.77 3.84
CA ALA A 86 -2.68 6.05 2.41
C ALA A 86 -2.09 4.92 1.55
N ILE A 87 -1.01 4.26 2.00
CA ILE A 87 -0.41 3.12 1.31
C ILE A 87 -1.18 1.81 1.54
N LEU A 88 -1.86 1.68 2.69
CA LEU A 88 -2.68 0.50 2.99
C LEU A 88 -3.92 0.45 2.11
N ALA A 89 -4.56 1.60 1.87
CA ALA A 89 -5.78 1.70 1.07
C ALA A 89 -5.74 0.95 -0.28
N PRO A 90 -4.71 1.10 -1.13
CA PRO A 90 -4.60 0.36 -2.39
C PRO A 90 -4.12 -1.10 -2.24
N LEU A 91 -3.45 -1.46 -1.14
CA LEU A 91 -2.83 -2.79 -0.98
C LEU A 91 -3.75 -3.80 -0.29
N VAL A 92 -4.66 -3.35 0.56
CA VAL A 92 -5.56 -4.24 1.30
C VAL A 92 -6.54 -4.91 0.33
N PRO A 93 -6.69 -6.24 0.35
CA PRO A 93 -7.54 -6.98 -0.59
C PRO A 93 -9.04 -6.90 -0.22
N GLY A 94 -9.59 -5.69 -0.06
CA GLY A 94 -10.96 -5.45 0.39
C GLY A 94 -12.02 -6.03 -0.56
N TYR A 95 -11.83 -5.87 -1.87
CA TYR A 95 -12.74 -6.46 -2.87
C TYR A 95 -12.78 -8.00 -2.76
N ARG A 96 -11.61 -8.65 -2.64
CA ARG A 96 -11.57 -10.11 -2.49
C ARG A 96 -12.20 -10.56 -1.17
N ALA A 97 -12.01 -9.80 -0.09
CA ALA A 97 -12.68 -10.08 1.19
C ALA A 97 -14.20 -10.01 1.07
N TYR A 98 -14.74 -9.00 0.37
CA TYR A 98 -16.17 -8.89 0.09
C TYR A 98 -16.68 -10.04 -0.80
N MET A 99 -15.91 -10.42 -1.82
CA MET A 99 -16.28 -11.54 -2.68
C MET A 99 -16.25 -12.87 -1.93
N THR A 100 -15.32 -13.07 -0.99
CA THR A 100 -15.28 -14.26 -0.12
C THR A 100 -16.60 -14.46 0.61
N THR A 101 -17.12 -13.42 1.27
CA THR A 101 -18.39 -13.52 2.01
C THR A 101 -19.57 -13.75 1.05
N THR A 102 -19.56 -13.09 -0.11
CA THR A 102 -20.57 -13.27 -1.16
C THR A 102 -20.62 -14.71 -1.65
N TYR A 103 -19.47 -15.30 -2.00
CA TYR A 103 -19.39 -16.70 -2.46
C TYR A 103 -19.77 -17.69 -1.37
N PHE A 104 -19.37 -17.42 -0.12
CA PHE A 104 -19.69 -18.28 1.00
C PHE A 104 -21.20 -18.36 1.25
N VAL A 105 -21.90 -17.22 1.24
CA VAL A 105 -23.36 -17.16 1.41
C VAL A 105 -24.11 -17.75 0.21
N SER A 106 -23.53 -17.63 -0.99
CA SER A 106 -24.12 -18.17 -2.23
C SER A 106 -23.90 -19.67 -2.43
N GLY A 107 -23.18 -20.34 -1.50
CA GLY A 107 -22.88 -21.78 -1.59
C GLY A 107 -21.69 -22.16 -2.47
N ASP A 108 -21.00 -21.19 -3.09
CA ASP A 108 -19.76 -21.42 -3.86
C ASP A 108 -18.55 -21.44 -2.92
N HIS A 109 -18.41 -22.55 -2.18
CA HIS A 109 -17.33 -22.71 -1.22
C HIS A 109 -15.94 -22.80 -1.87
N ALA A 110 -15.86 -23.22 -3.13
CA ALA A 110 -14.59 -23.33 -3.85
C ALA A 110 -13.98 -21.93 -4.08
N GLN A 111 -14.75 -21.00 -4.64
CA GLN A 111 -14.30 -19.62 -4.83
C GLN A 111 -14.11 -18.89 -3.49
N ALA A 112 -14.95 -19.17 -2.49
CA ALA A 112 -14.77 -18.62 -1.15
C ALA A 112 -13.41 -19.02 -0.54
N LEU A 113 -13.03 -20.30 -0.63
CA LEU A 113 -11.76 -20.82 -0.12
C LEU A 113 -10.54 -20.24 -0.85
N THR A 114 -10.62 -20.07 -2.18
CA THR A 114 -9.54 -19.44 -2.94
C THR A 114 -9.36 -17.97 -2.54
N ASN A 115 -10.45 -17.22 -2.42
CA ASN A 115 -10.39 -15.79 -2.07
C ASN A 115 -9.96 -15.58 -0.61
N ILE A 116 -10.48 -16.35 0.35
CA ILE A 116 -10.09 -16.22 1.77
C ILE A 116 -8.61 -16.53 1.97
N THR A 117 -8.09 -17.57 1.30
CA THR A 117 -6.67 -17.92 1.40
C THR A 117 -5.82 -16.74 0.90
N THR A 118 -6.17 -16.17 -0.25
CA THR A 118 -5.47 -15.00 -0.81
C THR A 118 -5.53 -13.80 0.16
N VAL A 119 -6.70 -13.50 0.71
CA VAL A 119 -6.91 -12.39 1.64
C VAL A 119 -6.04 -12.57 2.90
N LEU A 120 -6.05 -13.76 3.50
CA LEU A 120 -5.25 -14.06 4.69
C LEU A 120 -3.75 -13.96 4.40
N THR A 121 -3.29 -14.52 3.27
CA THR A 121 -1.87 -14.43 2.90
C THR A 121 -1.44 -12.98 2.71
N LEU A 122 -2.22 -12.15 2.01
CA LEU A 122 -1.89 -10.73 1.83
C LEU A 122 -1.97 -9.94 3.14
N ALA A 123 -2.95 -10.25 4.00
CA ALA A 123 -3.06 -9.62 5.32
C ALA A 123 -1.85 -9.88 6.23
N LEU A 124 -1.16 -11.02 6.05
CA LEU A 124 0.10 -11.30 6.75
C LEU A 124 1.30 -10.61 6.09
N VAL A 125 1.37 -10.62 4.76
CA VAL A 125 2.54 -10.12 4.02
C VAL A 125 2.63 -8.60 4.02
N ILE A 126 1.49 -7.88 4.01
CA ILE A 126 1.48 -6.40 4.01
C ILE A 126 2.18 -5.83 5.26
N PRO A 127 1.81 -6.20 6.51
CA PRO A 127 2.51 -5.73 7.71
C PRO A 127 3.99 -6.11 7.73
N ILE A 128 4.35 -7.33 7.29
CA ILE A 128 5.74 -7.77 7.21
C ILE A 128 6.53 -6.86 6.27
N GLY A 129 6.01 -6.61 5.06
CA GLY A 129 6.64 -5.70 4.10
C GLY A 129 6.78 -4.27 4.64
N MET A 130 5.73 -3.76 5.30
CA MET A 130 5.79 -2.43 5.91
C MET A 130 6.85 -2.35 7.03
N ALA A 131 6.94 -3.37 7.89
CA ALA A 131 7.95 -3.45 8.94
C ALA A 131 9.37 -3.52 8.36
N SER A 132 9.57 -4.35 7.33
CA SER A 132 10.84 -4.44 6.60
C SER A 132 11.27 -3.10 6.01
N GLY A 133 10.35 -2.35 5.38
CA GLY A 133 10.66 -1.00 4.86
C GLY A 133 11.13 -0.04 5.95
N THR A 134 10.47 -0.05 7.12
CA THR A 134 10.89 0.78 8.26
C THR A 134 12.27 0.39 8.78
N ILE A 135 12.56 -0.92 8.88
CA ILE A 135 13.86 -1.42 9.34
C ILE A 135 14.97 -1.04 8.35
N LEU A 136 14.74 -1.21 7.04
CA LEU A 136 15.68 -0.83 5.99
C LEU A 136 16.05 0.66 6.07
N LEU A 137 15.05 1.51 6.25
CA LEU A 137 15.28 2.96 6.35
C LEU A 137 16.07 3.33 7.62
N ARG A 138 15.82 2.66 8.74
CA ARG A 138 16.59 2.85 9.99
C ARG A 138 18.03 2.38 9.84
N LEU A 139 18.25 1.19 9.27
CA LEU A 139 19.60 0.66 9.02
C LEU A 139 20.40 1.59 8.12
N TYR A 140 19.82 2.07 7.03
CA TYR A 140 20.48 3.03 6.14
C TYR A 140 20.90 4.31 6.86
N LYS A 141 20.03 4.86 7.73
CA LYS A 141 20.36 6.05 8.53
C LYS A 141 21.49 5.78 9.51
N VAL A 142 21.48 4.66 10.22
CA VAL A 142 22.52 4.29 11.19
C VAL A 142 23.88 4.15 10.50
N LEU A 143 23.94 3.41 9.39
CA LEU A 143 25.17 3.23 8.62
C LEU A 143 25.73 4.54 8.06
N ARG A 144 24.85 5.46 7.62
CA ARG A 144 25.26 6.76 7.11
C ARG A 144 25.78 7.70 8.21
N THR A 145 25.21 7.65 9.41
CA THR A 145 25.68 8.45 10.54
C THR A 145 27.01 7.92 11.07
N GLY A 146 27.20 6.60 11.12
CA GLY A 146 28.48 5.99 11.52
C GLY A 146 29.66 6.34 10.60
N LYS A 147 29.39 6.61 9.31
CA LYS A 147 30.39 7.11 8.35
C LYS A 147 30.74 8.60 8.47
N LYS A 148 29.98 9.41 9.23
CA LYS A 148 30.26 10.84 9.42
C LYS A 148 31.08 11.15 10.66
N THR A 149 31.27 10.17 11.53
CA THR A 149 32.03 10.27 12.80
C THR A 149 33.37 9.52 12.77
N ALA A 150 33.74 8.94 11.62
CA ALA A 150 35.04 8.33 11.36
C ALA A 150 35.72 9.12 10.23
#